data_AF-A0A7X8FPP2-F1
#
_entry.id   AF-A0A7X8FPP2-F1
#
_cell.length_a   1.000
_cell.length_b   1.000
_cell.length_c   1.000
_cell.angle_alpha   90.00
_cell.angle_beta   90.00
_cell.angle_gamma   90.00
#
_symmetry.space_group_name_H-M   'P 1'
#
loop_
_entity.id
_entity.type
_entity.pdbx_description
1 polymer ?
#
loop_
_entity_poly.entity_id
_entity_poly.type
_entity_poly.pdbx_seq_one_letter_code
_entity_poly.pdbx_strand_id
1 'polypeptide(L)' 'MEKSIRAELSLGMDTCMRILGVLRRTNVEALRLEMDNRVLTIHVNEEKEQTALHQLAKLADVTLL' A
#
# COMPACT_ATOMS: atom_id res chain seq x y z
N MET A 1 -8.04 8.59 12.66
CA MET A 1 -7.02 7.77 13.36
C MET A 1 -6.09 7.18 12.30
N GLU A 2 -5.06 6.42 12.67
CA GLU A 2 -4.19 5.72 11.71
C GLU A 2 -4.74 4.31 11.43
N LYS A 3 -4.63 3.85 10.18
CA LYS A 3 -4.98 2.49 9.75
C LYS A 3 -3.79 1.86 9.04
N SER A 4 -3.61 0.56 9.22
CA SER A 4 -2.57 -0.22 8.55
C SER A 4 -3.19 -1.10 7.47
N ILE A 5 -2.57 -1.09 6.29
CA ILE A 5 -2.92 -1.94 5.15
C ILE A 5 -1.74 -2.86 4.90
N ARG A 6 -1.99 -4.16 4.80
CA ARG A 6 -0.97 -5.16 4.55
C ARG A 6 -1.12 -5.72 3.14
N ALA A 7 0.00 -5.82 2.44
CA ALA A 7 0.07 -6.24 1.06
C ALA A 7 1.25 -7.17 0.86
N GLU A 8 1.04 -8.38 0.37
CA GLU A 8 2.11 -9.22 -0.16
C GLU A 8 2.50 -8.76 -1.57
N LEU A 9 3.80 -8.65 -1.81
CA LEU A 9 4.42 -8.13 -3.01
C LEU A 9 5.02 -9.27 -3.83
N SER A 10 4.52 -9.49 -5.04
CA SER A 10 5.01 -10.58 -5.90
C SER A 10 6.41 -10.31 -6.46
N LEU A 11 6.74 -9.02 -6.69
CA LEU A 11 8.03 -8.59 -7.25
C LEU A 11 8.83 -7.71 -6.27
N GLY A 12 8.54 -7.80 -4.97
CA GLY A 12 9.28 -7.10 -3.91
C GLY A 12 9.35 -5.57 -4.14
N MET A 13 10.57 -5.03 -4.26
CA MET A 13 10.81 -3.59 -4.35
C MET A 13 10.16 -2.92 -5.58
N ASP A 14 10.04 -3.61 -6.71
CA ASP A 14 9.40 -3.05 -7.91
C ASP A 14 7.89 -2.85 -7.70
N THR A 15 7.24 -3.78 -7.00
CA THR A 15 5.85 -3.64 -6.58
C THR A 15 5.72 -2.51 -5.55
N CYS A 16 6.64 -2.42 -4.58
CA CYS A 16 6.65 -1.36 -3.57
C CYS A 16 6.73 0.04 -4.21
N MET A 17 7.64 0.26 -5.17
CA MET A 17 7.75 1.54 -5.87
C MET A 17 6.48 1.91 -6.65
N ARG A 18 5.82 0.91 -7.25
CA ARG A 18 4.53 1.12 -7.94
C ARG A 18 3.41 1.49 -6.97
N ILE A 19 3.34 0.83 -5.82
CA ILE A 19 2.42 1.15 -4.73
C ILE A 19 2.59 2.62 -4.32
N LEU A 20 3.81 3.06 -4.03
CA LEU A 20 4.08 4.45 -3.63
C LEU A 20 3.67 5.45 -4.72
N GLY A 21 3.95 5.12 -5.99
CA GLY A 21 3.52 5.94 -7.13
C GLY A 21 2.00 6.05 -7.25
N VAL A 22 1.26 4.96 -6.98
CA VAL A 22 -0.21 4.97 -6.97
C VAL A 22 -0.75 5.82 -5.82
N LEU A 23 -0.28 5.59 -4.59
CA LEU A 23 -0.74 6.34 -3.41
C LEU A 23 -0.53 7.85 -3.59
N ARG A 24 0.65 8.24 -4.10
CA ARG A 24 0.95 9.64 -4.41
C ARG A 24 0.00 10.24 -5.44
N ARG A 25 -0.32 9.51 -6.52
CA ARG A 25 -1.26 9.98 -7.56
C ARG A 25 -2.69 10.12 -7.05
N THR A 26 -3.07 9.35 -6.03
CA THR A 26 -4.41 9.38 -5.45
C THR A 26 -4.51 10.23 -4.19
N ASN A 27 -3.50 11.05 -3.91
CA ASN A 27 -3.42 11.90 -2.73
C ASN A 27 -3.64 11.12 -1.42
N VAL A 28 -3.09 9.91 -1.37
CA VAL A 28 -2.98 9.10 -0.17
C VAL A 28 -1.55 9.22 0.32
N GLU A 29 -1.38 9.84 1.48
CA GLU A 29 -0.09 9.91 2.16
C GLU A 29 0.12 8.63 2.99
N ALA A 30 1.29 8.00 2.79
CA ALA A 30 1.75 6.94 3.67
C ALA A 30 2.49 7.58 4.85
N LEU A 31 1.93 7.45 6.05
CA LEU A 31 2.50 7.95 7.30
C LEU A 31 3.72 7.16 7.71
N ARG A 32 3.69 5.84 7.47
CA ARG A 32 4.77 4.90 7.77
C ARG A 32 4.70 3.72 6.81
N LEU A 33 5.87 3.18 6.50
CA LEU A 33 6.05 2.00 5.68
C LEU A 33 6.94 1.00 6.43
N GLU A 34 6.52 -0.25 6.47
CA GLU A 34 7.31 -1.35 7.00
C GLU A 34 7.32 -2.47 5.99
N MET A 35 8.49 -3.06 5.75
CA MET A 35 8.61 -4.19 4.86
C MET A 35 9.27 -5.35 5.61
N ASP A 36 8.57 -6.46 5.69
CA ASP A 36 9.07 -7.72 6.22
C ASP A 36 8.93 -8.80 5.15
N ASN A 37 10.08 -9.29 4.67
CA ASN A 37 10.17 -10.23 3.55
C ASN A 37 9.43 -9.71 2.29
N ARG A 38 8.28 -10.31 1.99
CA ARG A 38 7.43 -9.95 0.85
C ARG A 38 6.19 -9.15 1.27
N VAL A 39 6.02 -8.86 2.55
CA VAL A 39 4.86 -8.15 3.06
C VAL A 39 5.23 -6.69 3.32
N LEU A 40 4.49 -5.79 2.69
CA LEU A 40 4.51 -4.37 2.95
C LEU A 40 3.32 -4.00 3.83
N THR A 41 3.60 -3.34 4.94
CA THR A 41 2.61 -2.68 5.78
C THR A 41 2.67 -1.18 5.53
N ILE A 42 1.53 -0.60 5.16
CA ILE A 42 1.38 0.82 4.85
C ILE A 42 0.43 1.42 5.86
N HIS A 43 0.91 2.43 6.57
CA HIS A 43 0.09 3.17 7.52
C HIS A 43 -0.43 4.44 6.85
N VAL A 44 -1.74 4.64 6.90
CA VAL A 44 -2.43 5.77 6.26
C VAL A 44 -3.42 6.40 7.23
N ASN A 45 -3.83 7.64 6.94
CA ASN A 45 -4.98 8.24 7.61
C ASN A 45 -6.24 7.39 7.33
N GLU A 46 -7.05 7.16 8.35
CA GLU A 46 -8.29 6.37 8.29
C GLU A 46 -9.26 6.84 7.19
N GLU A 47 -9.37 8.14 6.96
CA GLU A 47 -10.18 8.71 5.87
C GLU A 47 -9.70 8.31 4.46
N LYS A 48 -8.44 7.87 4.33
CA LYS A 48 -7.83 7.43 3.08
C LYS A 48 -7.74 5.92 2.93
N GLU A 49 -8.03 5.16 3.99
CA GLU A 49 -7.91 3.69 4.01
C GLU A 49 -8.65 3.04 2.84
N GLN A 50 -9.93 3.38 2.65
CA GLN A 50 -10.74 2.80 1.57
C GLN A 50 -10.22 3.16 0.18
N THR A 51 -9.72 4.39 0.01
CA THR A 51 -9.12 4.81 -1.26
C THR A 51 -7.85 4.02 -1.52
N ALA A 52 -6.99 3.86 -0.52
CA ALA A 52 -5.76 3.08 -0.61
C ALA A 52 -6.06 1.62 -0.97
N LEU A 53 -6.93 0.94 -0.21
CA LEU A 53 -7.34 -0.45 -0.47
C LEU A 53 -7.86 -0.64 -1.90
N HIS A 54 -8.76 0.25 -2.34
CA HIS A 54 -9.33 0.19 -3.68
C HIS A 54 -8.28 0.33 -4.79
N GLN A 55 -7.24 1.13 -4.58
CA GLN A 55 -6.19 1.33 -5.58
C GLN A 55 -5.15 0.22 -5.57
N LEU A 56 -4.80 -0.30 -4.38
CA LEU A 56 -3.88 -1.43 -4.25
C LEU A 56 -4.47 -2.71 -4.83
N ALA A 57 -5.78 -2.95 -4.66
CA ALA A 57 -6.48 -4.09 -5.25
C ALA A 57 -6.47 -4.09 -6.80
N LYS A 58 -6.12 -2.98 -7.45
CA LYS A 58 -5.97 -2.90 -8.92
C LYS A 58 -4.58 -3.31 -9.41
N LEU A 59 -3.62 -3.48 -8.50
CA LEU A 59 -2.27 -3.91 -8.83
C LEU A 59 -2.25 -5.43 -8.89
N ALA A 60 -2.04 -5.98 -10.10
CA ALA A 60 -2.12 -7.43 -10.35
C ALA A 60 -1.08 -8.27 -9.57
N ASP A 61 -0.03 -7.63 -9.08
CA ASP A 61 1.09 -8.25 -8.38
C ASP A 61 1.12 -7.91 -6.87
N VAL A 62 0.00 -7.39 -6.36
CA VAL A 62 -0.26 -7.11 -4.95
C VAL A 62 -1.40 -8.00 -4.47
N THR A 63 -1.19 -8.70 -3.35
CA THR A 63 -2.24 -9.43 -2.64
C THR A 63 -2.50 -8.75 -1.30
N LEU A 64 -3.71 -8.21 -1.10
CA LEU A 64 -4.10 -7.64 0.19
C LEU A 64 -4.32 -8.77 1.22
N LEU A 65 -3.83 -8.55 2.45
CA LEU A 65 -3.88 -9.52 3.57
C LEU A 65 -4.90 -9.13 4.63
#